data_AF-A0A432KB18-F1
#
_entry.id   AF-A0A432KB18-F1
#
_cell.length_a   1.000
_cell.length_b   1.000
_cell.length_c   1.000
_cell.angle_alpha   90.00
_cell.angle_beta   90.00
_cell.angle_gamma   90.00
#
_symmetry.space_group_name_H-M   'P 1'
#
loop_
_entity.id
_entity.type
_entity.pdbx_description
1 polymer ?
#
loop_
_entity_poly.entity_id
_entity_poly.type
_entity_poly.pdbx_seq_one_letter_code
_entity_poly.pdbx_strand_id
1 'polypeptide(L)'
;MDGETTVPLPRLLDIDKYLDYITNRALPKPTNSADVQKALEGLWSASAVAGSEQTADQFQCACSPGMELGYELSHLKDHIFQIAIKDFLDPWTFNVKQVMKCCVGILVPDGRIIPFCAYNSVGYREEIRDQLVGEQKLDNARKKIRLAEQINNPTPASADD
;
A
#
# COMPACT_ATOMS: atom_id res chain seq x y z
N MET A 1 -2.35 -11.55 28.17
CA MET A 1 -2.65 -12.57 27.14
C MET A 1 -1.36 -13.32 26.92
N ASP A 2 -1.37 -14.65 27.07
CA ASP A 2 -0.16 -15.46 27.29
C ASP A 2 0.57 -15.83 25.99
N GLY A 3 0.53 -14.96 24.97
CA GLY A 3 1.19 -15.17 23.67
C GLY A 3 0.57 -16.24 22.76
N GLU A 4 -0.18 -17.20 23.29
CA GLU A 4 -0.82 -18.27 22.50
C GLU A 4 -2.17 -17.87 21.87
N THR A 5 -2.83 -16.84 22.39
CA THR A 5 -4.18 -16.42 21.93
C THR A 5 -4.14 -15.04 21.28
N THR A 6 -4.52 -14.98 20.01
CA THR A 6 -4.68 -13.72 19.27
C THR A 6 -6.14 -13.27 19.25
N VAL A 7 -6.42 -12.04 19.68
CA VAL A 7 -7.77 -11.46 19.62
C VAL A 7 -7.78 -10.25 18.68
N PRO A 8 -8.60 -10.25 17.62
CA PRO A 8 -8.68 -9.12 16.70
C PRO A 8 -9.39 -7.92 17.36
N LEU A 9 -8.97 -6.71 16.99
CA LEU A 9 -9.47 -5.45 17.55
C LEU A 9 -11.01 -5.33 17.56
N PRO A 10 -11.77 -5.69 16.52
CA PRO A 10 -13.24 -5.62 16.54
C PRO A 10 -13.93 -6.55 17.56
N ARG A 11 -13.22 -7.52 18.14
CA ARG A 11 -13.73 -8.33 19.26
C ARG A 11 -13.46 -7.70 20.63
N LEU A 12 -12.53 -6.74 20.70
CA LEU A 12 -12.19 -5.99 21.90
C LEU A 12 -13.02 -4.71 22.01
N LEU A 13 -13.26 -4.05 20.88
CA LEU A 13 -14.01 -2.82 20.77
C LEU A 13 -15.15 -2.97 19.76
N ASP A 14 -16.36 -2.61 20.18
CA ASP A 14 -17.53 -2.48 19.29
C ASP A 14 -17.37 -1.24 18.40
N ILE A 15 -16.63 -1.40 17.30
CA ILE A 15 -16.23 -0.31 16.40
C ILE A 15 -17.41 0.41 15.75
N ASP A 16 -18.56 -0.25 15.58
CA ASP A 16 -19.76 0.32 14.94
C ASP A 16 -20.33 1.48 15.76
N LYS A 17 -20.11 1.49 17.08
CA LYS A 17 -20.51 2.61 17.96
C LYS A 17 -19.68 3.88 17.74
N TYR A 18 -18.48 3.77 17.17
CA TYR A 18 -17.51 4.85 17.04
C TYR A 18 -17.31 5.30 15.59
N LEU A 19 -17.51 4.41 14.62
CA LEU A 19 -17.41 4.71 13.18
C LEU A 19 -18.73 5.19 12.55
N ASP A 20 -19.74 5.48 13.37
CA ASP A 20 -20.98 6.11 12.89
C ASP A 20 -20.75 7.61 12.61
N TYR A 21 -20.60 7.92 11.32
CA TYR A 21 -20.42 9.29 10.82
C TYR A 21 -21.71 10.12 10.84
N ILE A 22 -22.86 9.54 11.18
CA ILE A 22 -24.13 10.26 11.22
C ILE A 22 -24.15 11.16 12.46
N THR A 23 -24.06 12.46 12.23
CA THR A 23 -24.04 13.48 13.28
C THR A 23 -25.41 13.71 13.93
N ASN A 24 -26.51 13.45 13.20
CA ASN A 24 -27.88 13.62 13.68
C ASN A 24 -28.48 12.27 14.13
N ARG A 25 -28.21 11.87 15.38
CA ARG A 25 -28.72 10.63 15.98
C ARG A 25 -29.45 10.92 17.29
N ALA A 26 -30.47 10.10 17.58
CA ALA A 26 -31.23 10.18 18.83
C ALA A 26 -30.46 9.64 20.05
N LEU A 27 -29.43 8.82 19.82
CA LEU A 27 -28.61 8.23 20.89
C LEU A 27 -27.41 9.13 21.22
N PRO A 28 -27.04 9.30 22.51
CA PRO A 28 -25.85 10.06 22.90
C PRO A 28 -24.57 9.38 22.39
N LYS A 29 -23.56 10.17 22.03
CA LYS A 29 -22.23 9.65 21.67
C LYS A 29 -21.52 9.13 22.94
N PRO A 30 -20.78 8.01 22.86
CA PRO A 30 -19.92 7.57 23.95
C PRO A 30 -18.88 8.64 24.33
N THR A 31 -18.47 8.65 25.60
CA THR A 31 -17.37 9.50 26.09
C THR A 31 -16.11 9.27 25.26
N ASN A 32 -15.41 10.34 24.90
CA ASN A 32 -14.19 10.34 24.05
C ASN A 32 -14.38 9.73 22.64
N SER A 33 -15.61 9.63 22.14
CA SER A 33 -15.90 9.02 20.83
C SER A 33 -15.12 9.65 19.66
N ALA A 34 -14.84 10.95 19.69
CA ALA A 34 -14.08 11.63 18.65
C ALA A 34 -12.61 11.18 18.61
N ASP A 35 -11.99 11.00 19.78
CA ASP A 35 -10.59 10.56 19.87
C ASP A 35 -10.46 9.09 19.47
N VAL A 36 -11.40 8.24 19.94
CA VAL A 36 -11.47 6.83 19.54
C VAL A 36 -11.72 6.71 18.03
N GLN A 37 -12.64 7.48 17.47
CA GLN A 37 -12.90 7.50 16.02
C GLN A 37 -11.63 7.87 15.24
N LYS A 38 -10.93 8.95 15.65
CA LYS A 38 -9.67 9.37 15.02
C LYS A 38 -8.59 8.30 15.12
N ALA A 39 -8.50 7.62 16.26
CA ALA A 39 -7.55 6.53 16.47
C ALA A 39 -7.88 5.33 15.55
N LEU A 40 -9.15 4.94 15.44
CA LEU A 40 -9.61 3.90 14.52
C LEU A 40 -9.34 4.28 13.06
N GLU A 41 -9.62 5.52 12.64
CA GLU A 41 -9.29 6.00 11.29
C GLU A 41 -7.78 5.92 11.01
N GLY A 42 -6.95 6.21 12.01
CA GLY A 42 -5.50 6.03 11.94
C GLY A 42 -5.09 4.57 11.75
N LEU A 43 -5.65 3.66 12.55
CA LEU A 43 -5.35 2.22 12.51
C LEU A 43 -5.75 1.57 11.18
N TRP A 44 -6.85 2.02 10.56
CA TRP A 44 -7.32 1.53 9.26
C TRP A 44 -6.75 2.31 8.06
N SER A 45 -5.86 3.26 8.30
CA SER A 45 -5.13 3.94 7.22
C SER A 45 -4.15 2.98 6.54
N ALA A 46 -3.99 3.13 5.22
CA ALA A 46 -2.93 2.43 4.47
C ALA A 46 -1.50 2.83 4.92
N SER A 47 -1.36 3.91 5.69
CA SER A 47 -0.10 4.35 6.29
C SER A 47 0.14 3.81 7.70
N ALA A 48 -0.78 3.02 8.27
CA ALA A 48 -0.57 2.39 9.56
C ALA A 48 0.52 1.32 9.42
N VAL A 49 1.56 1.43 10.25
CA VAL A 49 2.68 0.50 10.26
C VAL A 49 2.66 -0.24 11.59
N ALA A 50 2.35 -1.54 11.54
CA ALA A 50 2.44 -2.42 12.70
C ALA A 50 3.85 -2.36 13.31
N GLY A 51 3.93 -2.33 14.64
CA GLY A 51 5.20 -2.14 15.33
C GLY A 51 5.73 -0.69 15.35
N SER A 52 4.97 0.30 14.88
CA SER A 52 5.30 1.71 15.13
C SER A 52 4.71 2.21 16.46
N GLU A 53 5.36 3.18 17.09
CA GLU A 53 4.82 3.85 18.29
C GLU A 53 3.47 4.50 18.00
N GLN A 54 3.35 5.14 16.83
CA GLN A 54 2.09 5.77 16.40
C GLN A 54 0.92 4.78 16.33
N THR A 55 1.14 3.59 15.75
CA THR A 55 0.10 2.56 15.67
C THR A 55 -0.22 1.98 17.06
N ALA A 56 0.79 1.81 17.92
CA ALA A 56 0.58 1.38 19.30
C ALA A 56 -0.23 2.41 20.11
N ASP A 57 0.07 3.70 19.96
CA ASP A 57 -0.65 4.82 20.61
C ASP A 57 -2.11 4.87 20.16
N GLN A 58 -2.35 4.74 18.86
CA GLN A 58 -3.71 4.71 18.32
C GLN A 58 -4.48 3.48 18.81
N PHE A 59 -3.83 2.31 18.89
CA PHE A 59 -4.44 1.12 19.46
C PHE A 59 -4.80 1.32 20.93
N GLN A 60 -3.88 1.86 21.73
CA GLN A 60 -4.12 2.16 23.13
C GLN A 60 -5.26 3.17 23.27
N CYS A 61 -5.28 4.25 22.50
CA CYS A 61 -6.35 5.24 22.53
C CYS A 61 -7.72 4.62 22.21
N ALA A 62 -7.79 3.74 21.20
CA ALA A 62 -9.02 3.07 20.83
C ALA A 62 -9.52 2.07 21.90
N CYS A 63 -8.61 1.37 22.58
CA CYS A 63 -8.95 0.25 23.48
C CYS A 63 -8.94 0.59 24.97
N SER A 64 -8.26 1.67 25.38
CA SER A 64 -8.06 2.07 26.78
C SER A 64 -9.38 2.19 27.59
N PRO A 65 -10.51 2.68 27.03
CA PRO A 65 -11.77 2.70 27.76
C PRO A 65 -12.33 1.32 28.14
N GLY A 66 -11.90 0.24 27.46
CA GLY A 66 -12.41 -1.12 27.65
C GLY A 66 -11.38 -2.14 28.17
N MET A 67 -10.10 -1.75 28.28
CA MET A 67 -9.04 -2.60 28.78
C MET A 67 -8.06 -1.76 29.58
N GLU A 68 -7.85 -2.09 30.85
CA GLU A 68 -6.61 -1.77 31.54
C GLU A 68 -5.49 -2.57 30.85
N LEU A 69 -4.99 -2.03 29.75
CA LEU A 69 -3.75 -2.47 29.14
C LEU A 69 -2.63 -2.08 30.11
N GLY A 70 -2.43 -2.87 31.17
CA GLY A 70 -1.34 -2.71 32.15
C GLY A 70 0.04 -2.98 31.57
N TYR A 71 0.22 -2.72 30.27
CA TYR A 71 1.43 -2.96 29.51
C TYR A 71 1.99 -1.61 29.03
N GLU A 72 3.30 -1.45 29.15
CA GLU A 72 4.02 -0.34 28.55
C GLU A 72 3.81 -0.31 27.02
N LEU A 73 3.83 0.88 26.43
CA LEU A 73 3.64 1.07 24.98
C LEU A 73 4.61 0.23 24.14
N SER A 74 5.83 0.05 24.64
CA SER A 74 6.85 -0.82 24.04
C SER A 74 6.40 -2.28 23.94
N HIS A 75 5.75 -2.81 24.98
CA HIS A 75 5.22 -4.17 24.97
C HIS A 75 4.07 -4.29 23.96
N LEU A 76 3.19 -3.30 23.89
CA LEU A 76 2.07 -3.31 22.96
C LEU A 76 2.55 -3.30 21.50
N LYS A 77 3.55 -2.47 21.20
CA LYS A 77 4.19 -2.38 19.88
C LYS A 77 4.70 -3.73 19.38
N ASP A 78 5.31 -4.54 20.25
CA ASP A 78 5.90 -5.83 19.88
C ASP A 78 4.88 -6.97 19.76
N HIS A 79 3.65 -6.77 20.24
CA HIS A 79 2.59 -7.80 20.29
C HIS A 79 1.37 -7.48 19.43
N ILE A 80 1.40 -6.40 18.64
CA ILE A 80 0.40 -6.10 17.62
C ILE A 80 0.95 -6.45 16.25
N PHE A 81 0.17 -7.22 15.48
CA PHE A 81 0.37 -7.39 14.05
C PHE A 81 -0.91 -7.00 13.29
N GLN A 82 -0.75 -6.51 12.07
CA GLN A 82 -1.85 -6.04 11.24
C GLN A 82 -2.01 -6.94 10.01
N ILE A 83 -3.24 -7.35 9.74
CA ILE A 83 -3.62 -7.99 8.47
C ILE A 83 -4.43 -6.98 7.67
N ALA A 84 -3.92 -6.58 6.52
CA ALA A 84 -4.62 -5.70 5.58
C ALA A 84 -5.16 -6.53 4.40
N ILE A 85 -6.48 -6.45 4.17
CA ILE A 85 -7.13 -7.04 3.01
C ILE A 85 -7.54 -5.90 2.08
N LYS A 86 -7.04 -5.93 0.85
CA LYS A 86 -7.37 -4.93 -0.16
C LYS A 86 -8.13 -5.59 -1.30
N ASP A 87 -9.28 -5.01 -1.62
CA ASP A 87 -10.00 -5.35 -2.84
C ASP A 87 -9.36 -4.63 -4.04
N PHE A 88 -8.91 -5.40 -5.02
CA PHE A 88 -8.40 -4.87 -6.28
C PHE A 88 -9.55 -4.81 -7.28
N LEU A 89 -9.74 -3.64 -7.86
CA LEU A 89 -10.84 -3.37 -8.78
C LEU A 89 -10.56 -3.97 -10.14
N ASP A 90 -11.60 -4.53 -10.76
CA ASP A 90 -11.59 -5.06 -12.11
C ASP A 90 -12.40 -4.16 -13.07
N PRO A 91 -12.48 -4.45 -14.38
CA PRO A 91 -13.26 -3.66 -15.32
C PRO A 91 -14.75 -3.51 -15.00
N TRP A 92 -15.35 -4.43 -14.25
CA TRP A 92 -16.79 -4.44 -13.93
C TRP A 92 -17.11 -3.75 -12.60
N THR A 93 -16.14 -3.68 -11.70
CA THR A 93 -16.22 -3.07 -10.37
C THR A 93 -15.48 -1.73 -10.28
N PHE A 94 -14.93 -1.25 -11.40
CA PHE A 94 -14.02 -0.12 -11.44
C PHE A 94 -14.64 1.17 -10.86
N ASN A 95 -13.96 1.76 -9.87
CA ASN A 95 -14.37 3.00 -9.24
C ASN A 95 -13.22 4.00 -9.18
N VAL A 96 -13.33 5.10 -9.92
CA VAL A 96 -12.27 6.13 -10.02
C VAL A 96 -11.89 6.71 -8.66
N LYS A 97 -12.86 6.97 -7.77
CA LYS A 97 -12.58 7.54 -6.44
C LYS A 97 -11.73 6.61 -5.58
N GLN A 98 -11.96 5.30 -5.69
CA GLN A 98 -11.15 4.30 -4.99
C GLN A 98 -9.75 4.17 -5.61
N VAL A 99 -9.65 4.20 -6.94
CA VAL A 99 -8.37 4.15 -7.67
C VAL A 99 -7.48 5.35 -7.32
N MET A 100 -8.03 6.55 -7.20
CA MET A 100 -7.29 7.75 -6.79
C MET A 100 -6.67 7.65 -5.39
N LYS A 101 -7.17 6.74 -4.54
CA LYS A 101 -6.66 6.47 -3.19
C LYS A 101 -5.82 5.19 -3.11
N CYS A 102 -5.45 4.60 -4.24
CA CYS A 102 -4.69 3.35 -4.26
C CYS A 102 -3.25 3.58 -3.76
N CYS A 103 -2.81 2.80 -2.78
CA CYS A 103 -1.43 2.81 -2.26
C CYS A 103 -0.45 1.93 -3.07
N VAL A 104 -0.96 1.14 -4.03
CA VAL A 104 -0.14 0.29 -4.90
C VAL A 104 -0.12 0.91 -6.30
N GLY A 105 1.06 1.31 -6.75
CA GLY A 105 1.29 1.93 -8.06
C GLY A 105 2.36 1.19 -8.85
N ILE A 106 2.21 1.21 -10.17
CA ILE A 106 3.19 0.71 -11.14
C ILE A 106 3.97 1.90 -11.69
N LEU A 107 5.29 1.86 -11.52
CA LEU A 107 6.19 2.79 -12.20
C LEU A 107 6.32 2.38 -13.66
N VAL A 108 6.12 3.34 -14.56
CA VAL A 108 6.26 3.13 -16.01
C VAL A 108 7.45 3.93 -16.56
N PRO A 109 7.98 3.56 -17.74
CA PRO A 109 9.25 4.11 -18.25
C PRO A 109 9.27 5.63 -18.42
N ASP A 110 8.11 6.24 -18.70
CA ASP A 110 7.98 7.70 -18.85
C ASP A 110 7.92 8.46 -17.50
N GLY A 111 8.14 7.75 -16.38
CA GLY A 111 8.20 8.32 -15.03
C GLY A 111 6.85 8.49 -14.35
N ARG A 112 5.73 8.15 -15.01
CA ARG A 112 4.41 8.16 -14.36
C ARG A 112 4.30 7.02 -13.33
N ILE A 113 3.47 7.25 -12.30
CA ILE A 113 3.00 6.21 -11.38
C ILE A 113 1.53 5.95 -11.72
N ILE A 114 1.23 4.75 -12.22
CA ILE A 114 -0.14 4.35 -12.56
C ILE A 114 -0.70 3.46 -11.44
N PRO A 115 -1.84 3.80 -10.82
CA PRO A 115 -2.47 2.92 -9.82
C PRO A 115 -2.65 1.49 -10.33
N PHE A 116 -2.39 0.48 -9.51
CA PHE A 116 -2.38 -0.92 -9.91
C PHE A 116 -3.65 -1.37 -10.65
N CYS A 117 -4.84 -1.01 -10.14
CA CYS A 117 -6.10 -1.38 -10.80
C CYS A 117 -6.26 -0.65 -12.13
N ALA A 118 -5.86 0.63 -12.23
CA ALA A 118 -5.91 1.35 -13.50
C ALA A 118 -4.96 0.71 -14.52
N TYR A 119 -3.74 0.37 -14.07
CA TYR A 119 -2.76 -0.31 -14.90
C TYR A 119 -3.34 -1.58 -15.53
N ASN A 120 -3.97 -2.44 -14.73
CA ASN A 120 -4.47 -3.74 -15.19
C ASN A 120 -5.85 -3.72 -15.85
N SER A 121 -6.72 -2.76 -15.52
CA SER A 121 -8.15 -2.85 -15.87
C SER A 121 -8.63 -1.82 -16.90
N VAL A 122 -7.89 -0.75 -17.17
CA VAL A 122 -8.30 0.29 -18.14
C VAL A 122 -7.35 0.46 -19.32
N GLY A 123 -6.52 -0.56 -19.60
CA GLY A 123 -5.74 -0.65 -20.85
C GLY A 123 -4.31 -0.11 -20.80
N TYR A 124 -3.90 0.59 -19.73
CA TYR A 124 -2.54 1.10 -19.58
C TYR A 124 -1.47 0.00 -19.65
N ARG A 125 -1.75 -1.20 -19.14
CA ARG A 125 -0.81 -2.32 -19.20
C ARG A 125 -0.43 -2.67 -20.63
N GLU A 126 -1.40 -2.73 -21.53
CA GLU A 126 -1.15 -3.11 -22.92
C GLU A 126 -0.43 -1.98 -23.65
N GLU A 127 -0.84 -0.72 -23.45
CA GLU A 127 -0.16 0.46 -24.01
C GLU A 127 1.34 0.48 -23.65
N ILE A 128 1.65 0.33 -22.36
CA ILE A 128 3.04 0.34 -21.88
C ILE A 128 3.81 -0.88 -22.37
N ARG A 129 3.16 -2.05 -22.46
CA ARG A 129 3.80 -3.26 -22.97
C ARG A 129 4.20 -3.10 -24.43
N ASP A 130 3.32 -2.54 -25.25
CA ASP A 130 3.58 -2.31 -26.67
C ASP A 130 4.74 -1.32 -26.87
N GLN A 131 4.79 -0.25 -26.06
CA GLN A 131 5.92 0.69 -26.05
C GLN A 131 7.24 0.00 -25.72
N LEU A 132 7.30 -0.76 -24.63
CA LEU A 132 8.49 -1.49 -24.20
C LEU A 132 8.96 -2.52 -25.23
N VAL A 133 8.02 -3.24 -25.87
CA VAL A 133 8.35 -4.18 -26.95
C VAL A 133 8.93 -3.43 -28.17
N GLY A 134 8.39 -2.26 -28.49
CA GLY A 134 8.93 -1.39 -29.54
C GLY A 134 10.36 -0.94 -29.26
N GLU A 135 10.62 -0.43 -28.06
CA GLU A 135 11.95 0.01 -27.62
C GLU A 135 12.97 -1.14 -27.64
N GLN A 136 12.58 -2.32 -27.15
CA GLN A 136 13.43 -3.50 -27.16
C GLN A 136 13.86 -3.91 -28.58
N LYS A 137 12.94 -3.80 -29.56
CA LYS A 137 13.24 -4.08 -30.98
C LYS A 137 14.27 -3.08 -31.53
N LEU A 138 14.08 -1.79 -31.25
CA LEU A 138 15.01 -0.73 -31.68
C LEU A 138 16.40 -0.93 -31.07
N ASP A 139 16.48 -1.26 -29.79
CA ASP A 139 17.75 -1.50 -29.12
C ASP A 139 18.49 -2.73 -29.66
N ASN A 140 17.75 -3.80 -29.96
CA ASN A 140 18.32 -4.98 -30.62
C ASN A 140 18.86 -4.64 -32.02
N ALA A 141 18.14 -3.83 -32.79
CA ALA A 141 18.61 -3.38 -34.10
C ALA A 141 19.89 -2.52 -33.98
N ARG A 142 19.92 -1.55 -33.05
CA ARG A 142 21.10 -0.72 -32.76
C ARG A 142 22.31 -1.56 -32.35
N LYS A 143 22.12 -2.59 -31.52
CA LYS A 143 23.19 -3.52 -31.12
C LYS A 143 23.74 -4.29 -32.32
N LYS A 144 22.87 -4.79 -33.21
CA LYS A 144 23.30 -5.49 -34.44
C LYS A 144 24.08 -4.60 -35.39
N ILE A 145 23.64 -3.34 -35.58
CA ILE A 145 24.34 -2.37 -36.43
C ILE A 145 25.75 -2.09 -35.88
N ARG A 146 25.86 -1.77 -34.58
CA ARG A 146 27.16 -1.56 -33.94
C ARG A 146 28.10 -2.76 -34.06
N LEU A 147 27.56 -3.97 -33.90
CA LEU A 147 28.34 -5.19 -34.09
C LEU A 147 28.84 -5.33 -35.54
N ALA A 148 27.99 -5.05 -36.53
CA ALA A 148 28.39 -5.09 -37.93
C ALA A 148 29.46 -4.03 -38.27
N GLU A 149 29.35 -2.82 -37.71
CA GLU A 149 30.36 -1.77 -37.85
C GLU A 149 31.71 -2.19 -37.26
N GLN A 150 31.72 -2.84 -36.09
CA GLN A 150 32.94 -3.36 -35.46
C GLN A 150 33.58 -4.50 -36.26
N ILE A 151 32.77 -5.40 -36.85
CA ILE A 151 33.27 -6.47 -37.70
C ILE A 151 33.89 -5.90 -38.99
N ASN A 152 33.27 -4.88 -39.58
CA ASN A 152 33.71 -4.29 -40.84
C ASN A 152 34.89 -3.32 -40.67
N ASN A 153 35.08 -2.74 -39.48
CA ASN A 153 36.23 -1.89 -39.12
C ASN A 153 36.91 -2.46 -37.87
N PRO A 154 37.64 -3.59 -37.97
CA PRO A 154 38.36 -4.13 -36.84
C PRO A 154 39.38 -3.10 -36.35
N THR A 155 39.35 -2.77 -35.06
CA THR A 155 40.39 -1.93 -34.46
C THR A 155 41.72 -2.66 -34.66
N PRO A 156 42.75 -2.03 -35.25
CA PRO A 156 44.05 -2.68 -35.38
C PRO A 156 44.50 -3.11 -33.99
N ALA A 157 44.86 -4.39 -33.85
CA ALA A 157 45.44 -4.88 -32.60
C ALA A 157 46.63 -3.98 -32.24
N SER A 158 46.71 -3.52 -30.98
CA SER A 158 47.92 -2.86 -30.52
C SER A 158 49.07 -3.84 -30.77
N ALA A 159 50.00 -3.44 -31.62
CA ALA A 159 51.29 -4.08 -31.70
C ALA A 159 52.03 -3.68 -30.42
N ASP A 160 51.79 -4.42 -29.34
CA ASP A 160 52.63 -4.37 -28.17
C ASP A 160 53.87 -5.24 -28.46
N ASP A 161 55.04 -4.60 -28.38
CA ASP A 161 56.40 -5.14 -28.56
C ASP A 161 56.78 -6.23 -27.53
#